data_AF-A0AAU5TZD3-F1
#
_entry.id   AF-A0AAU5TZD3-F1
#
_cell.length_a   1.000
_cell.length_b   1.000
_cell.length_c   1.000
_cell.angle_alpha   90.00
_cell.angle_beta   90.00
_cell.angle_gamma   90.00
#
_symmetry.space_group_name_H-M   'P 1'
#
loop_
_entity.id
_entity.type
_entity.pdbx_description
1 polymer ?
#
loop_
_entity_poly.entity_id
_entity_poly.type
_entity_poly.pdbx_seq_one_letter_code
_entity_poly.pdbx_strand_id
1 'polypeptide(L)'
;MIIEYVHDDDTVERVSTGDLSAIEAATVEEAIGNVPWRVIEDRLRVGDPTSMRAVLWAFRRRTEPELKFADFDVPGWRHRLRAGIERAEIDEALTNIMAEALAKSEDSTIDRLTPHLRKLADNRDDVDAALEDLGKGHLVRRRQASAD
;
A
#
# COMPACT_ATOMS: atom_id res chain seq x y z
N MET A 1 -3.48 -0.41 -3.87
CA MET A 1 -3.04 -0.51 -2.46
C MET A 1 -4.06 -1.28 -1.65
N ILE A 2 -3.59 -2.13 -0.74
CA ILE A 2 -4.40 -2.81 0.27
C ILE A 2 -4.33 -2.04 1.59
N ILE A 3 -5.48 -1.87 2.24
CA ILE A 3 -5.59 -1.42 3.63
C ILE A 3 -5.99 -2.63 4.48
N GLU A 4 -5.18 -2.94 5.48
CA GLU A 4 -5.46 -3.95 6.50
C GLU A 4 -5.94 -3.26 7.79
N TYR A 5 -7.03 -3.78 8.36
CA TYR A 5 -7.52 -3.41 9.67
C TYR A 5 -7.64 -4.65 10.57
N VAL A 6 -6.88 -4.67 11.66
CA VAL A 6 -6.99 -5.72 12.71
C VAL A 6 -8.03 -5.29 13.75
N HIS A 7 -9.12 -6.04 13.85
CA HIS A 7 -10.19 -5.83 14.81
C HIS A 7 -9.79 -6.24 16.24
N ASP A 8 -10.65 -5.94 17.22
CA ASP A 8 -10.43 -6.31 18.63
C ASP A 8 -10.39 -7.84 18.87
N ASP A 9 -11.00 -8.62 17.99
CA ASP A 9 -11.03 -10.08 18.03
C ASP A 9 -9.92 -10.74 17.18
N ASP A 10 -8.89 -9.97 16.81
CA ASP A 10 -7.77 -10.36 15.94
C ASP A 10 -8.18 -10.77 14.50
N THR A 11 -9.43 -10.56 14.10
CA THR A 11 -9.81 -10.72 12.69
C THR A 11 -9.22 -9.58 11.86
N VAL A 12 -8.87 -9.89 10.59
CA VAL A 12 -8.26 -8.93 9.67
C VAL A 12 -9.23 -8.61 8.56
N GLU A 13 -9.73 -7.37 8.53
CA GLU A 13 -10.43 -6.79 7.39
C GLU A 13 -9.41 -6.28 6.38
N ARG A 14 -9.62 -6.61 5.11
CA ARG A 14 -8.73 -6.23 4.00
C ARG A 14 -9.57 -5.59 2.92
N VAL A 15 -9.19 -4.38 2.50
CA VAL A 15 -9.87 -3.66 1.42
C VAL A 15 -8.85 -3.14 0.42
N SER A 16 -9.14 -3.28 -0.88
CA SER A 16 -8.30 -2.71 -1.94
C SER A 16 -8.81 -1.34 -2.35
N THR A 17 -7.91 -0.36 -2.48
CA THR A 17 -8.25 0.94 -3.09
C THR A 17 -8.68 0.79 -4.56
N GLY A 18 -8.28 -0.28 -5.24
CA GLY A 18 -8.72 -0.59 -6.61
C GLY A 18 -10.18 -1.01 -6.71
N ASP A 19 -10.78 -1.45 -5.61
CA ASP A 19 -12.20 -1.86 -5.55
C ASP A 19 -13.15 -0.69 -5.23
N LEU A 20 -12.62 0.52 -5.07
CA LEU A 20 -13.43 1.72 -4.89
C LEU A 20 -14.06 2.12 -6.23
N SER A 21 -15.37 2.39 -6.20
CA SER A 21 -16.01 3.13 -7.28
C SER A 21 -15.56 4.59 -7.28
N ALA A 22 -15.73 5.27 -8.41
CA ALA A 22 -15.43 6.71 -8.52
C ALA A 22 -16.23 7.56 -7.51
N ILE A 23 -17.45 7.15 -7.17
CA ILE A 23 -18.29 7.85 -6.17
C ILE A 23 -17.71 7.66 -4.76
N GLU A 24 -17.27 6.45 -4.42
CA GLU A 24 -16.65 6.19 -3.12
C GLU A 24 -15.32 6.93 -3.00
N ALA A 25 -14.50 6.96 -4.06
CA ALA A 25 -13.28 7.75 -4.08
C ALA A 25 -13.55 9.25 -3.83
N ALA A 26 -14.53 9.85 -4.52
CA ALA A 26 -14.94 11.24 -4.28
C ALA A 26 -15.46 11.47 -2.85
N THR A 27 -16.15 10.48 -2.28
CA THR A 27 -16.62 10.54 -0.89
C THR A 27 -15.43 10.56 0.09
N VAL A 28 -14.37 9.80 -0.18
CA VAL A 28 -13.12 9.84 0.60
C VAL A 28 -12.46 11.21 0.51
N GLU A 29 -12.37 11.78 -0.69
CA GLU A 29 -11.81 13.13 -0.91
C GLU A 29 -12.53 14.17 -0.05
N GLU A 30 -13.88 14.18 -0.10
CA GLU A 30 -14.72 15.09 0.67
C GLU A 30 -14.51 14.92 2.18
N ALA A 31 -14.53 13.67 2.66
CA ALA A 31 -14.46 13.35 4.08
C ALA A 31 -13.19 13.85 4.78
N ILE A 32 -12.08 13.97 4.06
CA ILE A 32 -10.81 14.46 4.60
C ILE A 32 -10.46 15.90 4.18
N GLY A 33 -11.44 16.65 3.68
CA GLY A 33 -11.32 18.07 3.38
C GLY A 33 -11.07 18.41 1.91
N ASN A 34 -11.70 17.68 0.98
CA ASN A 34 -11.58 17.85 -0.48
C ASN A 34 -10.12 17.70 -0.97
N VAL A 35 -9.40 16.74 -0.38
CA VAL A 35 -8.03 16.43 -0.79
C VAL A 35 -8.10 15.60 -2.08
N PRO A 36 -7.41 15.99 -3.17
CA PRO A 36 -7.43 15.21 -4.42
C PRO A 36 -6.94 13.78 -4.21
N TRP A 37 -7.52 12.83 -4.93
CA TRP A 37 -7.22 11.40 -4.82
C TRP A 37 -5.73 11.08 -4.92
N ARG A 38 -5.03 11.72 -5.86
CA ARG A 38 -3.58 11.58 -6.01
C ARG A 38 -2.81 11.87 -4.71
N VAL A 39 -3.24 12.89 -3.97
CA VAL A 39 -2.61 13.26 -2.68
C VAL A 39 -2.98 12.25 -1.60
N ILE A 40 -4.18 11.65 -1.67
CA ILE A 40 -4.58 10.54 -0.80
C ILE A 40 -3.69 9.32 -1.04
N GLU A 41 -3.43 8.95 -2.29
CA GLU A 41 -2.53 7.85 -2.64
C GLU A 41 -1.12 8.07 -2.07
N ASP A 42 -0.58 9.28 -2.21
CA ASP A 42 0.72 9.63 -1.61
C ASP A 42 0.71 9.50 -0.08
N ARG A 43 -0.40 9.88 0.57
CA ARG A 43 -0.58 9.72 2.02
C ARG A 43 -0.71 8.26 2.44
N LEU A 44 -1.41 7.45 1.66
CA LEU A 44 -1.53 6.00 1.90
C LEU A 44 -0.17 5.32 1.80
N ARG A 45 0.66 5.68 0.82
CA ARG A 45 2.03 5.15 0.66
C ARG A 45 2.91 5.38 1.88
N VAL A 46 2.70 6.47 2.61
CA VAL A 46 3.43 6.79 3.86
C VAL A 46 2.70 6.35 5.13
N GLY A 47 1.58 5.62 5.00
CA GLY A 47 0.83 5.09 6.14
C GLY A 47 0.08 6.15 6.94
N ASP A 48 -0.43 7.21 6.29
CA ASP A 48 -1.24 8.23 6.95
C ASP A 48 -2.54 7.64 7.52
N PRO A 49 -2.76 7.69 8.84
CA PRO A 49 -3.92 7.06 9.47
C PRO A 49 -5.24 7.68 9.04
N THR A 50 -5.28 8.97 8.75
CA THR A 50 -6.51 9.66 8.36
C THR A 50 -6.99 9.15 7.00
N SER A 51 -6.07 9.00 6.06
CA SER A 51 -6.34 8.48 4.72
C SER A 51 -6.73 7.00 4.76
N MET A 52 -6.00 6.17 5.52
CA MET A 52 -6.35 4.75 5.71
C MET A 52 -7.75 4.58 6.32
N ARG A 53 -8.05 5.35 7.37
CA ARG A 53 -9.37 5.38 8.04
C ARG A 53 -10.47 5.81 7.07
N ALA A 54 -10.22 6.80 6.22
CA ALA A 54 -11.22 7.29 5.26
C ALA A 54 -11.56 6.26 4.19
N VAL A 55 -10.56 5.53 3.68
CA VAL A 55 -10.80 4.40 2.75
C VAL A 55 -11.63 3.32 3.43
N LEU A 56 -11.23 2.88 4.62
CA LEU A 56 -11.95 1.86 5.37
C LEU A 56 -13.40 2.27 5.66
N TRP A 57 -13.61 3.52 6.05
CA TRP A 57 -14.93 4.12 6.26
C TRP A 57 -15.80 4.04 4.99
N ALA A 58 -15.25 4.38 3.83
CA ALA A 58 -15.99 4.32 2.57
C ALA A 58 -16.47 2.90 2.24
N PHE A 59 -15.63 1.87 2.47
CA PHE A 59 -16.07 0.48 2.37
C PHE A 59 -17.17 0.14 3.37
N ARG A 60 -17.04 0.62 4.62
CA ARG A 60 -18.02 0.29 5.66
C ARG A 60 -19.40 0.89 5.40
N ARG A 61 -19.45 2.00 4.69
CA ARG A 61 -20.71 2.59 4.20
C ARG A 61 -21.50 1.73 3.22
N ARG A 62 -20.89 0.70 2.61
CA ARG A 62 -21.64 -0.28 1.78
C ARG A 62 -22.67 -1.03 2.60
N THR A 63 -22.34 -1.34 3.86
CA THR A 63 -23.23 -2.02 4.81
C THR A 63 -23.90 -1.07 5.77
N GLU A 64 -23.32 0.11 6.00
CA GLU A 64 -23.80 1.13 6.95
C GLU A 64 -23.89 2.52 6.29
N PRO A 65 -24.87 2.77 5.41
CA PRO A 65 -24.89 3.96 4.55
C PRO A 65 -24.90 5.31 5.29
N GLU A 66 -25.47 5.32 6.49
CA GLU A 66 -25.62 6.48 7.38
C GLU A 66 -24.39 6.74 8.27
N LEU A 67 -23.37 5.87 8.22
CA LEU A 67 -22.15 6.01 9.01
C LEU A 67 -21.41 7.29 8.61
N LYS A 68 -21.26 8.22 9.55
CA LYS A 68 -20.55 9.48 9.34
C LYS A 68 -19.07 9.32 9.61
N PHE A 69 -18.23 9.96 8.80
CA PHE A 69 -16.77 9.89 8.97
C PHE A 69 -16.30 10.45 10.32
N ALA A 70 -16.99 11.46 10.85
CA ALA A 70 -16.69 12.06 12.16
C ALA A 70 -16.89 11.07 13.32
N ASP A 71 -17.78 10.09 13.16
CA ASP A 71 -18.13 9.10 14.18
C ASP A 71 -17.37 7.77 13.98
N PHE A 72 -16.67 7.61 12.85
CA PHE A 72 -15.92 6.40 12.53
C PHE A 72 -14.49 6.48 13.06
N ASP A 73 -14.17 5.76 14.13
CA ASP A 73 -12.82 5.73 14.71
C ASP A 73 -12.18 4.34 14.63
N VAL A 74 -10.86 4.31 14.67
CA VAL A 74 -10.06 3.08 14.76
C VAL A 74 -9.14 3.16 15.98
N PRO A 75 -9.62 2.77 17.16
CA PRO A 75 -8.82 2.77 18.39
C PRO A 75 -7.57 1.93 18.21
N GLY A 76 -6.42 2.44 18.67
CA GLY A 76 -5.14 1.73 18.55
C GLY A 76 -4.60 1.64 17.12
N TRP A 77 -5.01 2.54 16.22
CA TRP A 77 -4.68 2.52 14.78
C TRP A 77 -3.21 2.21 14.45
N ARG A 78 -2.24 2.65 15.26
CA ARG A 78 -0.81 2.43 15.01
C ARG A 78 -0.43 0.96 14.88
N HIS A 79 -1.16 0.07 15.54
CA HIS A 79 -0.91 -1.37 15.53
C HIS A 79 -1.94 -2.15 14.72
N ARG A 80 -3.01 -1.48 14.27
CA ARG A 80 -4.18 -2.11 13.66
C ARG A 80 -4.42 -1.70 12.23
N LEU A 81 -3.95 -0.52 11.82
CA LEU A 81 -4.03 -0.06 10.43
C LEU A 81 -2.66 -0.18 9.76
N ARG A 82 -2.66 -0.80 8.59
CA ARG A 82 -1.51 -0.89 7.72
C ARG A 82 -1.94 -0.70 6.27
N ALA A 83 -1.12 0.01 5.50
CA ALA A 83 -1.24 0.06 4.06
C ALA A 83 -0.12 -0.77 3.42
N GLY A 84 -0.47 -1.57 2.42
CA GLY A 84 0.45 -2.36 1.60
C GLY A 84 0.30 -2.03 0.13
N ILE A 85 1.41 -1.93 -0.61
CA ILE A 85 1.38 -1.82 -2.06
C ILE A 85 1.19 -3.20 -2.70
N GLU A 86 0.38 -3.24 -3.76
CA GLU A 86 0.09 -4.47 -4.51
C GLU A 86 1.14 -4.74 -5.59
N ARG A 87 1.11 -5.94 -6.16
CA ARG A 87 2.04 -6.36 -7.22
C ARG A 87 2.16 -5.35 -8.37
N ALA A 88 1.04 -4.82 -8.86
CA ALA A 88 1.05 -3.85 -9.96
C ALA A 88 1.83 -2.57 -9.61
N GLU A 89 1.72 -2.09 -8.37
CA GLU A 89 2.43 -0.91 -7.87
C GLU A 89 3.92 -1.20 -7.64
N ILE A 90 4.25 -2.43 -7.23
CA ILE A 90 5.63 -2.91 -7.12
C ILE A 90 6.29 -2.93 -8.50
N ASP A 91 5.60 -3.46 -9.52
CA ASP A 91 6.10 -3.52 -10.90
C ASP A 91 6.34 -2.11 -11.46
N GLU A 92 5.41 -1.18 -11.23
CA GLU A 92 5.55 0.23 -11.63
C GLU A 92 6.76 0.88 -10.93
N ALA A 93 6.88 0.72 -9.61
CA ALA A 93 7.97 1.28 -8.83
C ALA A 93 9.33 0.77 -9.31
N LEU A 94 9.47 -0.55 -9.51
CA LEU A 94 10.71 -1.15 -9.98
C LEU A 94 11.04 -0.75 -11.43
N THR A 95 10.04 -0.66 -12.31
CA THR A 95 10.23 -0.16 -13.69
C THR A 95 10.77 1.26 -13.71
N ASN A 96 10.21 2.15 -12.87
CA ASN A 96 10.67 3.53 -12.74
C ASN A 96 12.10 3.60 -12.19
N ILE A 97 12.42 2.81 -11.17
CA ILE A 97 13.78 2.71 -10.61
C ILE A 97 14.76 2.22 -11.67
N MET A 98 14.39 1.21 -12.48
CA MET A 98 15.25 0.72 -13.56
C MET A 98 15.50 1.79 -14.62
N ALA A 99 14.46 2.51 -15.04
CA ALA A 99 14.59 3.57 -16.03
C ALA A 99 15.56 4.67 -15.54
N GLU A 100 15.46 5.04 -14.26
CA GLU A 100 16.36 5.99 -13.63
C GLU A 100 17.80 5.45 -13.50
N ALA A 101 17.96 4.19 -13.09
CA ALA A 101 19.25 3.52 -12.99
C ALA A 101 19.97 3.45 -14.34
N LEU A 102 19.25 3.14 -15.42
CA LEU A 102 19.79 3.14 -16.78
C LEU A 102 20.20 4.55 -17.22
N ALA A 103 19.39 5.57 -16.92
CA ALA A 103 19.71 6.96 -17.25
C ALA A 103 20.96 7.46 -16.49
N LYS A 104 21.18 6.98 -15.25
CA LYS A 104 22.31 7.37 -14.39
C LYS A 104 23.50 6.41 -14.44
N SER A 105 23.39 5.30 -15.17
CA SER A 105 24.37 4.19 -15.14
C SER A 105 24.66 3.64 -13.72
N GLU A 106 23.68 3.70 -12.82
CA GLU A 106 23.82 3.26 -11.42
C GLU A 106 22.93 2.04 -11.13
N ASP A 107 23.48 0.84 -11.30
CA ASP A 107 22.73 -0.41 -11.13
C ASP A 107 22.43 -0.76 -9.66
N SER A 108 23.12 -0.11 -8.70
CA SER A 108 23.01 -0.42 -7.26
C SER A 108 21.74 0.12 -6.57
N THR A 109 20.96 0.96 -7.25
CA THR A 109 19.77 1.60 -6.66
C THR A 109 18.69 0.56 -6.33
N ILE A 110 18.50 -0.43 -7.19
CA ILE A 110 17.53 -1.52 -6.98
C ILE A 110 17.89 -2.34 -5.74
N ASP A 111 19.16 -2.74 -5.61
CA ASP A 111 19.69 -3.46 -4.44
C ASP A 111 19.39 -2.72 -3.13
N ARG A 112 19.57 -1.39 -3.14
CA ARG A 112 19.39 -0.53 -1.97
C ARG A 112 17.92 -0.37 -1.59
N LEU A 113 17.02 -0.27 -2.56
CA LEU A 113 15.60 -0.02 -2.33
C LEU A 113 14.78 -1.29 -2.09
N THR A 114 15.27 -2.45 -2.54
CA THR A 114 14.60 -3.75 -2.38
C THR A 114 14.13 -4.04 -0.95
N PRO A 115 14.94 -3.86 0.12
CA PRO A 115 14.48 -4.10 1.49
C PRO A 115 13.33 -3.18 1.92
N HIS A 116 13.25 -1.96 1.37
CA HIS A 116 12.18 -1.02 1.66
C HIS A 116 10.89 -1.43 0.94
N LEU A 117 10.98 -1.82 -0.33
CA LEU A 117 9.85 -2.34 -1.08
C LEU A 117 9.22 -3.56 -0.40
N ARG A 118 10.03 -4.50 0.11
CA ARG A 118 9.52 -5.65 0.88
C ARG A 118 8.82 -5.28 2.18
N LYS A 119 9.11 -4.12 2.78
CA LYS A 119 8.39 -3.65 3.99
C LYS A 119 7.05 -3.02 3.64
N LEU A 120 7.01 -2.32 2.51
CA LEU A 120 5.81 -1.63 2.01
C LEU A 120 4.85 -2.58 1.29
N ALA A 121 5.35 -3.68 0.74
CA ALA A 121 4.53 -4.65 0.04
C ALA A 121 3.50 -5.29 0.97
N ASP A 122 2.29 -5.46 0.44
CA ASP A 122 1.25 -6.27 1.06
C ASP A 122 1.73 -7.73 1.17
N ASN A 123 2.18 -8.30 0.03
CA ASN A 123 2.85 -9.58 -0.03
C ASN A 123 4.34 -9.42 -0.38
N ARG A 124 5.24 -9.94 0.46
CA ARG A 124 6.69 -9.87 0.22
C ARG A 124 7.14 -10.69 -0.98
N ASP A 125 6.43 -11.77 -1.29
CA ASP A 125 6.79 -12.67 -2.37
C ASP A 125 6.50 -12.02 -3.73
N ASP A 126 5.57 -11.06 -3.78
CA ASP A 126 5.31 -10.26 -4.98
C ASP A 126 6.52 -9.41 -5.37
N VAL A 127 7.27 -8.90 -4.39
CA VAL A 127 8.53 -8.17 -4.65
C VAL A 127 9.59 -9.10 -5.21
N ASP A 128 9.70 -10.31 -4.67
CA ASP A 128 10.70 -11.28 -5.11
C ASP A 128 10.41 -11.74 -6.55
N ALA A 129 9.15 -12.06 -6.85
CA ALA A 129 8.73 -12.39 -8.21
C ALA A 129 8.92 -11.21 -9.19
N ALA A 130 8.66 -9.96 -8.78
CA ALA A 130 8.91 -8.79 -9.62
C ALA A 130 10.40 -8.59 -9.92
N LEU A 131 11.28 -8.84 -8.94
CA LEU A 131 12.73 -8.81 -9.16
C LEU A 131 13.20 -9.92 -10.09
N GLU A 132 12.59 -11.10 -10.05
CA GLU A 132 12.89 -12.19 -10.98
C GLU A 132 12.52 -11.82 -12.42
N ASP A 133 11.33 -11.26 -12.63
CA ASP A 133 10.85 -10.82 -13.96
C ASP A 133 11.76 -9.73 -14.57
N LEU A 134 12.39 -8.90 -13.73
CA LEU A 134 13.36 -7.88 -14.13
C LEU A 134 14.80 -8.41 -14.30
N GLY A 135 15.03 -9.72 -14.18
CA GLY A 135 16.36 -10.33 -14.30
C GLY A 135 17.26 -10.10 -13.08
N LYS A 136 16.71 -9.63 -11.96
CA LYS A 136 17.41 -9.37 -10.69
C LYS A 136 17.26 -10.50 -9.67
N GLY A 137 17.00 -11.72 -10.11
CA GLY A 137 16.81 -12.91 -9.24
C GLY A 137 17.98 -13.23 -8.29
N HIS A 138 19.18 -12.68 -8.49
CA HIS A 138 20.28 -12.80 -7.53
C HIS A 138 19.98 -12.10 -6.18
N LEU A 139 19.11 -11.08 -6.16
CA LEU A 139 18.65 -10.40 -4.95
C LEU A 139 17.63 -11.20 -4.14
N VAL A 140 16.93 -12.12 -4.79
CA VAL A 140 16.03 -13.09 -4.14
C VAL A 140 16.85 -14.18 -3.46
N ARG A 141 17.81 -14.76 -4.18
CA ARG A 141 18.71 -15.82 -3.64
C ARG A 141 19.53 -15.35 -2.44
N ARG A 142 20.01 -14.09 -2.44
CA ARG A 142 20.76 -13.51 -1.30
C ARG A 142 19.92 -13.48 -0.01
N ARG A 143 18.60 -13.23 -0.11
CA ARG A 143 17.68 -13.24 1.03
C ARG A 143 17.51 -14.64 1.60
N GLN A 144 17.27 -15.64 0.74
CA GLN A 144 17.09 -17.04 1.15
C GLN A 144 18.32 -17.56 1.90
N ALA A 145 19.53 -17.29 1.36
CA ALA A 145 20.78 -17.67 2.00
C ALA A 145 21.10 -16.94 3.32
N SER A 146 20.38 -15.86 3.64
CA SER A 146 20.53 -15.13 4.92
C SER A 146 19.42 -15.45 5.93
N ALA A 147 18.42 -16.24 5.53
CA ALA A 147 17.29 -16.66 6.37
C ALA A 147 17.48 -18.08 6.94
N ASP A 148 18.45 -18.84 6.40
CA ASP A 148 19.00 -20.09 6.94
C ASP A 148 20.15 -19.83 7.94
#